data_AF-A0AA35W5J0-F1
#
_entry.id   AF-A0AA35W5J0-F1
#
_cell.length_a   1.000
_cell.length_b   1.000
_cell.length_c   1.000
_cell.angle_alpha   90.00
_cell.angle_beta   90.00
_cell.angle_gamma   90.00
#
_symmetry.space_group_name_H-M   'P 1'
#
loop_
_entity.id
_entity.type
_entity.pdbx_description
1 polymer ?
#
loop_
_entity_poly.entity_id
_entity_poly.type
_entity_poly.pdbx_seq_one_letter_code
_entity_poly.pdbx_strand_id
1 'polypeptide(L)'
;MNCNTQPCPVDCEWEYEQFGECSKSCGEGIKTRYPRITVQPQHGGQDCPLFVQNQEPDTTTCNNSPCPVHCEWKYGEYGECSKTCGGGTKTRFPVIITQPQHGGRACPAHVIDGEPDSTSCNPLECPIVCGPGQTGCPNEAGELVCIDDKDGDCIPDTQDNCEEVFNPDQSDMDRDGVGGACDNCLQLYNPDQTNSDNDETGNECDPDDDNDGIVDQYDNCQTVVNRDQKDSDRDRFGDACDNCKSRSNANQADFDGDRVGNACDNCRFYPNPNQLSSDPSTYGSLCTTRPSNVDMMGMEDENEDMDKKNMAAQIMEKLLEMYYSS
;
A
#
# COMPACT_ATOMS: atom_id res chain seq x y z
N MET A 1 -17.87 -16.15 103.96
CA MET A 1 -17.21 -15.38 102.88
C MET A 1 -16.97 -16.35 101.74
N ASN A 2 -17.61 -16.15 100.60
CA ASN A 2 -17.32 -16.96 99.42
C ASN A 2 -16.14 -16.31 98.71
N CYS A 3 -15.02 -17.02 98.58
CA CYS A 3 -13.91 -16.61 97.72
C CYS A 3 -14.17 -17.11 96.28
N ASN A 4 -13.53 -16.48 95.30
CA ASN A 4 -13.67 -16.79 93.86
C ASN A 4 -15.06 -16.49 93.26
N THR A 5 -15.71 -15.40 93.68
CA THR A 5 -16.97 -14.92 93.07
C THR A 5 -16.75 -14.16 91.76
N GLN A 6 -15.51 -14.04 91.29
CA GLN A 6 -15.20 -13.33 90.05
C GLN A 6 -15.42 -14.29 88.87
N PRO A 7 -16.19 -13.88 87.84
CA PRO A 7 -16.40 -14.71 86.67
C PRO A 7 -15.06 -15.03 85.98
N CYS A 8 -14.94 -16.24 85.41
CA CYS A 8 -13.72 -16.68 84.75
C CYS A 8 -13.45 -15.87 83.47
N PRO A 9 -12.18 -15.66 83.08
CA PRO A 9 -11.83 -15.11 81.78
C PRO A 9 -12.49 -15.89 80.65
N VAL A 10 -13.12 -15.19 79.73
CA VAL A 10 -13.66 -15.74 78.49
C VAL A 10 -12.84 -15.14 77.37
N ASP A 11 -12.09 -15.98 76.67
CA ASP A 11 -11.29 -15.57 75.53
C ASP A 11 -12.18 -15.36 74.30
N CYS A 12 -11.73 -14.53 73.37
CA CYS A 12 -12.42 -14.36 72.11
C CYS A 12 -12.43 -15.66 71.29
N GLU A 13 -13.60 -16.03 70.78
CA GLU A 13 -13.75 -17.04 69.74
C GLU A 13 -14.25 -16.39 68.46
N TRP A 14 -13.78 -16.90 67.32
CA TRP A 14 -14.11 -16.39 66.00
C TRP A 14 -14.09 -17.51 64.96
N GLU A 15 -14.79 -17.29 63.87
CA GLU A 15 -14.82 -18.18 62.72
C GLU A 15 -14.90 -17.38 61.42
N TYR A 16 -14.66 -18.00 60.28
CA TYR A 16 -14.96 -17.36 59.00
C TYR A 16 -16.41 -17.57 58.61
N GLU A 17 -17.02 -16.52 58.05
CA GLU A 17 -18.27 -16.65 57.31
C GLU A 17 -18.06 -17.52 56.04
N GLN A 18 -19.16 -17.88 55.40
CA GLN A 18 -19.10 -18.54 54.10
C GLN A 18 -18.54 -17.57 53.05
N PHE A 19 -17.83 -18.09 52.05
CA PHE A 19 -17.44 -17.29 50.89
C PHE A 19 -18.68 -16.72 50.21
N GLY A 20 -18.63 -15.43 49.89
CA GLY A 20 -19.58 -14.80 49.00
C GLY A 20 -19.47 -15.31 47.56
N GLU A 21 -20.33 -14.80 46.70
CA GLU A 21 -20.31 -15.10 45.27
C GLU A 21 -18.98 -14.72 44.63
N CYS A 22 -18.60 -15.46 43.59
CA CYS A 22 -17.40 -15.14 42.81
C CYS A 22 -17.58 -13.80 42.09
N SER A 23 -16.54 -12.96 42.06
CA SER A 23 -16.58 -11.65 41.42
C SER A 23 -16.81 -11.69 39.91
N LYS A 24 -16.57 -12.85 39.28
CA LYS A 24 -16.85 -13.11 37.87
C LYS A 24 -17.62 -14.41 37.74
N SER A 25 -18.56 -14.48 36.81
CA SER A 25 -19.29 -15.72 36.48
C SER A 25 -18.49 -16.67 35.58
N CYS A 26 -17.44 -16.17 34.93
CA CYS A 26 -16.49 -16.91 34.11
C CYS A 26 -15.13 -16.20 34.11
N GLY A 27 -14.07 -16.91 33.75
CA GLY A 27 -12.70 -16.42 33.82
C GLY A 27 -12.26 -16.11 35.25
N GLU A 28 -10.96 -15.89 35.44
CA GLU A 28 -10.38 -15.80 36.77
C GLU A 28 -11.00 -14.66 37.61
N GLY A 29 -11.80 -15.05 38.59
CA GLY A 29 -12.48 -14.20 39.56
C GLY A 29 -11.98 -14.45 40.98
N ILE A 30 -12.49 -13.67 41.93
CA ILE A 30 -12.11 -13.72 43.34
C ILE A 30 -13.38 -13.83 44.17
N LYS A 31 -13.40 -14.74 45.14
CA LYS A 31 -14.44 -14.82 46.16
C LYS A 31 -13.85 -14.45 47.51
N THR A 32 -14.67 -13.78 48.32
CA THR A 32 -14.25 -13.16 49.58
C THR A 32 -15.10 -13.68 50.74
N ARG A 33 -14.49 -13.91 51.90
CA ARG A 33 -15.17 -14.17 53.18
C ARG A 33 -14.56 -13.31 54.28
N TYR A 34 -15.35 -13.04 55.32
CA TYR A 34 -14.93 -12.21 56.44
C TYR A 34 -14.87 -13.01 57.74
N PRO A 35 -13.91 -12.71 58.64
CA PRO A 35 -13.90 -13.30 59.98
C PRO A 35 -14.98 -12.67 60.85
N ARG A 36 -15.70 -13.49 61.62
CA ARG A 36 -16.78 -13.10 62.52
C ARG A 36 -16.47 -13.55 63.94
N ILE A 37 -16.57 -12.62 64.88
CA ILE A 37 -16.45 -12.91 66.32
C ILE A 37 -17.71 -13.64 66.78
N THR A 38 -17.57 -14.87 67.26
CA THR A 38 -18.66 -15.70 67.79
C THR A 38 -18.81 -15.56 69.30
N VAL A 39 -17.71 -15.31 70.00
CA VAL A 39 -17.68 -15.03 71.45
C VAL A 39 -16.83 -13.79 71.70
N GLN A 40 -17.44 -12.78 72.32
CA GLN A 40 -16.72 -11.56 72.73
C GLN A 40 -15.86 -11.83 73.98
N PRO A 41 -14.64 -11.29 74.07
CA PRO A 41 -13.79 -11.47 75.23
C PRO A 41 -14.44 -10.82 76.47
N GLN A 42 -14.44 -11.53 77.60
CA GLN A 42 -14.99 -11.05 78.87
C GLN A 42 -14.06 -11.37 80.03
N HIS A 43 -14.21 -10.61 81.13
CA HIS A 43 -13.54 -10.90 82.41
C HIS A 43 -12.00 -11.02 82.33
N GLY A 44 -11.38 -10.26 81.42
CA GLY A 44 -9.92 -10.26 81.23
C GLY A 44 -9.38 -11.39 80.37
N GLY A 45 -10.22 -12.05 79.56
CA GLY A 45 -9.79 -12.99 78.53
C GLY A 45 -9.06 -12.32 77.36
N GLN A 46 -8.42 -13.12 76.51
CA GLN A 46 -7.64 -12.67 75.36
C GLN A 46 -8.53 -12.06 74.25
N ASP A 47 -8.10 -10.91 73.74
CA ASP A 47 -8.74 -10.26 72.60
C ASP A 47 -8.56 -11.07 71.30
N CYS A 48 -9.48 -10.92 70.35
CA CYS A 48 -9.37 -11.54 69.04
C CYS A 48 -8.12 -11.01 68.30
N PRO A 49 -7.52 -11.78 67.37
CA PRO A 49 -6.44 -11.28 66.53
C PRO A 49 -6.82 -9.98 65.79
N LEU A 50 -5.86 -9.09 65.55
CA LEU A 50 -6.13 -7.78 64.92
C LEU A 50 -6.81 -7.90 63.55
N PHE A 51 -6.46 -8.89 62.72
CA PHE A 51 -7.11 -9.11 61.44
C PHE A 51 -8.60 -9.46 61.58
N VAL A 52 -9.00 -10.10 62.69
CA VAL A 52 -10.40 -10.37 63.02
C VAL A 52 -11.10 -9.10 63.50
N GLN A 53 -10.44 -8.30 64.34
CA GLN A 53 -10.97 -7.02 64.82
C GLN A 53 -11.14 -6.00 63.68
N ASN A 54 -10.21 -6.01 62.73
CA ASN A 54 -10.18 -5.12 61.56
C ASN A 54 -11.05 -5.64 60.39
N GLN A 55 -11.66 -6.83 60.54
CA GLN A 55 -12.40 -7.52 59.46
C GLN A 55 -11.61 -7.65 58.16
N GLU A 56 -10.33 -8.04 58.27
CA GLU A 56 -9.50 -8.26 57.09
C GLU A 56 -10.03 -9.48 56.31
N PRO A 57 -10.38 -9.30 55.02
CA PRO A 57 -10.99 -10.35 54.23
C PRO A 57 -10.00 -11.45 53.87
N ASP A 58 -10.49 -12.69 53.87
CA ASP A 58 -9.80 -13.81 53.22
C ASP A 58 -10.33 -13.97 51.80
N THR A 59 -9.43 -14.07 50.82
CA THR A 59 -9.77 -14.11 49.40
C THR A 59 -9.13 -15.31 48.73
N THR A 60 -9.83 -15.91 47.77
CA THR A 60 -9.30 -16.98 46.93
C THR A 60 -9.82 -16.85 45.51
N THR A 61 -9.05 -17.35 44.55
CA THR A 61 -9.47 -17.42 43.15
C THR A 61 -10.65 -18.36 42.97
N CYS A 62 -11.53 -18.03 42.04
CA CYS A 62 -12.69 -18.82 41.64
C CYS A 62 -12.96 -18.68 40.14
N ASN A 63 -13.71 -19.64 39.58
CA ASN A 63 -14.12 -19.71 38.17
C ASN A 63 -12.95 -19.67 37.17
N ASN A 64 -12.21 -20.77 37.01
CA ASN A 64 -11.08 -20.83 36.06
C ASN A 64 -11.48 -21.19 34.62
N SER A 65 -12.77 -21.40 34.36
CA SER A 65 -13.26 -21.71 33.02
C SER A 65 -13.20 -20.46 32.12
N PRO A 66 -12.70 -20.55 30.88
CA PRO A 66 -12.68 -19.43 29.96
C PRO A 66 -14.07 -18.83 29.74
N CYS A 67 -14.13 -17.50 29.58
CA CYS A 67 -15.39 -16.84 29.28
C CYS A 67 -15.89 -17.13 27.86
N PRO A 68 -17.21 -17.13 27.64
CA PRO A 68 -17.79 -17.26 26.31
C PRO A 68 -17.27 -16.16 25.37
N VAL A 69 -16.63 -16.57 24.27
CA VAL A 69 -16.23 -15.67 23.18
C VAL A 69 -17.35 -15.69 22.15
N HIS A 70 -18.00 -14.56 21.96
CA HIS A 70 -19.08 -14.45 21.00
C HIS A 70 -18.56 -14.27 19.58
N CYS A 71 -19.33 -14.71 18.59
CA CYS A 71 -19.02 -14.39 17.21
C CYS A 71 -19.09 -12.88 16.97
N GLU A 72 -18.07 -12.36 16.29
CA GLU A 72 -18.05 -11.00 15.75
C GLU A 72 -17.82 -11.09 14.24
N TRP A 73 -18.57 -10.29 13.49
CA TRP A 73 -18.56 -10.32 12.03
C TRP A 73 -18.87 -8.92 11.48
N LYS A 74 -18.48 -8.68 10.24
CA LYS A 74 -18.81 -7.47 9.47
C LYS A 74 -19.01 -7.83 8.00
N TYR A 75 -19.62 -6.94 7.21
CA TYR A 75 -19.51 -7.06 5.76
C TYR A 75 -18.12 -6.61 5.29
N GLY A 76 -17.60 -7.29 4.27
CA GLY A 76 -16.46 -6.78 3.50
C GLY A 76 -16.85 -5.57 2.63
N GLU A 77 -15.90 -5.14 1.79
CA GLU A 77 -16.18 -4.11 0.79
C GLU A 77 -17.12 -4.64 -0.30
N TYR A 78 -17.83 -3.72 -0.96
CA TYR A 78 -18.57 -4.07 -2.17
C TYR A 78 -17.57 -4.43 -3.27
N GLY A 79 -17.80 -5.56 -3.94
CA GLY A 79 -17.11 -5.84 -5.21
C GLY A 79 -17.64 -4.96 -6.33
N GLU A 80 -17.10 -5.20 -7.53
CA GLU A 80 -17.46 -4.47 -8.74
C GLU A 80 -18.96 -4.50 -9.03
N CYS A 81 -19.44 -3.43 -9.67
CA CYS A 81 -20.81 -3.39 -10.14
C CYS A 81 -21.01 -4.42 -11.26
N SER A 82 -22.12 -5.17 -11.22
CA SER A 82 -22.43 -6.18 -12.25
C SER A 82 -22.57 -5.63 -13.67
N LYS A 83 -22.68 -4.31 -13.81
CA LYS A 83 -22.73 -3.60 -15.09
C LYS A 83 -22.04 -2.24 -14.90
N THR A 84 -21.35 -1.76 -15.92
CA THR A 84 -20.78 -0.39 -15.94
C THR A 84 -21.85 0.68 -16.12
N CYS A 85 -23.03 0.33 -16.65
CA CYS A 85 -24.14 1.22 -16.93
C CYS A 85 -25.51 0.49 -16.89
N GLY A 86 -26.60 1.23 -17.09
CA GLY A 86 -27.96 0.72 -17.28
C GLY A 86 -28.53 -0.01 -16.06
N GLY A 87 -28.08 0.37 -14.86
CA GLY A 87 -28.44 -0.27 -13.60
C GLY A 87 -27.79 -1.65 -13.43
N GLY A 88 -26.82 -1.73 -12.52
CA GLY A 88 -26.20 -2.97 -12.04
C GLY A 88 -26.48 -3.22 -10.56
N THR A 89 -25.94 -4.33 -10.05
CA THR A 89 -25.95 -4.68 -8.63
C THR A 89 -24.52 -4.98 -8.21
N LYS A 90 -24.06 -4.35 -7.12
CA LYS A 90 -22.81 -4.72 -6.47
C LYS A 90 -23.12 -5.49 -5.20
N THR A 91 -22.26 -6.44 -4.89
CA THR A 91 -22.46 -7.37 -3.76
C THR A 91 -21.27 -7.36 -2.83
N ARG A 92 -21.51 -7.59 -1.55
CA ARG A 92 -20.48 -7.81 -0.52
C ARG A 92 -20.85 -9.00 0.34
N PHE A 93 -19.84 -9.67 0.85
CA PHE A 93 -20.03 -10.88 1.66
C PHE A 93 -19.72 -10.60 3.13
N PRO A 94 -20.42 -11.26 4.07
CA PRO A 94 -20.10 -11.18 5.48
C PRO A 94 -18.81 -11.95 5.77
N VAL A 95 -17.95 -11.37 6.61
CA VAL A 95 -16.67 -11.92 7.05
C VAL A 95 -16.70 -12.08 8.56
N ILE A 96 -16.38 -13.28 9.04
CA ILE A 96 -16.27 -13.58 10.47
C ILE A 96 -14.90 -13.09 10.95
N ILE A 97 -14.91 -12.13 11.86
CA ILE A 97 -13.70 -11.56 12.49
C ILE A 97 -13.26 -12.46 13.65
N THR A 98 -14.22 -12.87 14.48
CA THR A 98 -13.96 -13.66 15.68
C THR A 98 -14.85 -14.88 15.67
N GLN A 99 -14.25 -16.07 15.70
CA GLN A 99 -14.99 -17.33 15.82
C GLN A 99 -15.54 -17.50 17.24
N PRO A 100 -16.77 -17.99 17.41
CA PRO A 100 -17.35 -18.22 18.72
C PRO A 100 -16.59 -19.35 19.46
N GLN A 101 -16.26 -19.13 20.73
CA GLN A 101 -15.58 -20.11 21.59
C GLN A 101 -16.22 -20.19 22.97
N HIS A 102 -15.94 -21.27 23.70
CA HIS A 102 -16.34 -21.44 25.11
C HIS A 102 -17.84 -21.24 25.39
N GLY A 103 -18.70 -21.69 24.47
CA GLY A 103 -20.16 -21.55 24.59
C GLY A 103 -20.68 -20.15 24.27
N GLY A 104 -19.88 -19.32 23.61
CA GLY A 104 -20.35 -18.03 23.11
C GLY A 104 -21.37 -18.15 22.00
N ARG A 105 -22.10 -17.05 21.78
CA ARG A 105 -23.14 -16.95 20.76
C ARG A 105 -22.54 -17.16 19.38
N ALA A 106 -23.11 -18.09 18.62
CA ALA A 106 -22.73 -18.35 17.24
C ALA A 106 -23.08 -17.15 16.34
N CYS A 107 -22.43 -17.07 15.17
CA CYS A 107 -22.80 -16.09 14.16
C CYS A 107 -24.24 -16.34 13.68
N PRO A 108 -24.97 -15.31 13.23
CA PRO A 108 -26.27 -15.47 12.59
C PRO A 108 -26.18 -16.43 11.38
N ALA A 109 -27.27 -17.14 11.06
CA ALA A 109 -27.30 -18.10 9.96
C ALA A 109 -26.88 -17.48 8.61
N HIS A 110 -27.41 -16.30 8.25
CA HIS A 110 -27.04 -15.59 7.02
C HIS A 110 -25.53 -15.29 6.90
N VAL A 111 -24.82 -15.15 8.03
CA VAL A 111 -23.36 -14.96 8.04
C VAL A 111 -22.63 -16.28 7.80
N ILE A 112 -23.13 -17.37 8.40
CA ILE A 112 -22.56 -18.71 8.25
C ILE A 112 -22.77 -19.22 6.82
N ASP A 113 -23.97 -18.99 6.28
CA ASP A 113 -24.37 -19.40 4.94
C ASP A 113 -23.77 -18.47 3.85
N GLY A 114 -23.08 -17.40 4.25
CA GLY A 114 -22.42 -16.46 3.35
C GLY A 114 -23.41 -15.67 2.49
N GLU A 115 -24.60 -15.38 3.00
CA GLU A 115 -25.61 -14.63 2.26
C GLU A 115 -25.09 -13.22 1.95
N PRO A 116 -25.05 -12.82 0.67
CA PRO A 116 -24.52 -11.53 0.28
C PRO A 116 -25.50 -10.40 0.59
N ASP A 117 -24.94 -9.24 0.90
CA ASP A 117 -25.67 -7.97 0.87
C ASP A 117 -25.47 -7.32 -0.50
N SER A 118 -26.54 -6.80 -1.09
CA SER A 118 -26.54 -6.31 -2.46
C SER A 118 -27.20 -4.95 -2.57
N THR A 119 -26.61 -4.04 -3.34
CA THR A 119 -27.19 -2.72 -3.60
C THR A 119 -27.09 -2.35 -5.09
N SER A 120 -27.99 -1.49 -5.55
CA SER A 120 -27.97 -0.98 -6.92
C SER A 120 -26.79 -0.05 -7.17
N CYS A 121 -26.19 -0.13 -8.34
CA CYS A 121 -25.09 0.72 -8.79
C CYS A 121 -25.27 1.09 -10.26
N ASN A 122 -24.49 2.06 -10.74
CA ASN A 122 -24.44 2.53 -12.12
C ASN A 122 -25.83 2.81 -12.73
N PRO A 123 -26.59 3.75 -12.14
CA PRO A 123 -27.97 4.02 -12.54
C PRO A 123 -28.10 4.78 -13.87
N LEU A 124 -26.99 5.31 -14.40
CA LEU A 124 -26.95 5.97 -15.70
C LEU A 124 -27.30 4.96 -16.78
N GLU A 125 -28.18 5.33 -17.71
CA GLU A 125 -28.55 4.47 -18.85
C GLU A 125 -27.31 4.07 -19.64
N CYS A 126 -27.33 2.87 -20.23
CA CYS A 126 -26.20 2.44 -21.03
C CYS A 126 -26.02 3.31 -22.27
N PRO A 127 -24.77 3.51 -22.68
CA PRO A 127 -24.45 4.37 -23.81
C PRO A 127 -25.02 3.75 -25.08
N ILE A 128 -25.64 4.57 -25.93
CA ILE A 128 -26.26 4.06 -27.15
C ILE A 128 -25.17 3.84 -28.19
N VAL A 129 -24.79 2.58 -28.43
CA VAL A 129 -23.75 2.28 -29.42
C VAL A 129 -24.24 2.61 -30.82
N CYS A 130 -23.64 3.62 -31.44
CA CYS A 130 -24.00 4.10 -32.77
C CYS A 130 -23.04 3.58 -33.86
N GLY A 131 -21.89 3.02 -33.46
CA GLY A 131 -20.85 2.45 -34.32
C GLY A 131 -19.71 1.85 -33.49
N PRO A 132 -18.70 1.22 -34.12
CA PRO A 132 -17.52 0.72 -33.41
C PRO A 132 -16.73 1.88 -32.78
N GLY A 133 -16.50 1.84 -31.46
CA GLY A 133 -15.81 2.92 -30.72
C GLY A 133 -16.57 4.24 -30.71
N GLN A 134 -17.88 4.20 -30.96
CA GLN A 134 -18.72 5.40 -30.99
C GLN A 134 -19.90 5.27 -30.06
N THR A 135 -20.03 6.29 -29.23
CA THR A 135 -21.11 6.41 -28.27
C THR A 135 -22.09 7.50 -28.68
N GLY A 136 -23.36 7.16 -28.61
CA GLY A 136 -24.47 8.07 -28.74
C GLY A 136 -24.68 8.81 -27.44
N CYS A 137 -24.36 10.09 -27.44
CA CYS A 137 -24.49 10.98 -26.30
C CYS A 137 -25.55 12.06 -26.55
N PRO A 138 -26.45 12.32 -25.58
CA PRO A 138 -27.46 13.35 -25.73
C PRO A 138 -26.81 14.73 -25.71
N ASN A 139 -27.12 15.56 -26.71
CA ASN A 139 -26.76 16.97 -26.71
C ASN A 139 -27.73 17.80 -25.83
N GLU A 140 -27.52 19.12 -25.76
CA GLU A 140 -28.40 20.03 -24.99
C GLU A 140 -29.88 19.98 -25.40
N ALA A 141 -30.19 19.55 -26.64
CA ALA A 141 -31.56 19.38 -27.14
C ALA A 141 -32.14 17.99 -26.84
N GLY A 142 -31.38 17.10 -26.20
CA GLY A 142 -31.75 15.71 -25.95
C GLY A 142 -31.69 14.83 -27.20
N GLU A 143 -31.10 15.33 -28.29
CA GLU A 143 -30.86 14.54 -29.50
C GLU A 143 -29.55 13.77 -29.35
N LEU A 144 -29.56 12.51 -29.78
CA LEU A 144 -28.39 11.66 -29.71
C LEU A 144 -27.39 12.04 -30.80
N VAL A 145 -26.17 12.36 -30.40
CA VAL A 145 -25.02 12.63 -31.27
C VAL A 145 -23.99 11.53 -31.10
N CYS A 146 -23.44 11.03 -32.20
CA CYS A 146 -22.39 10.01 -32.17
C CYS A 146 -21.03 10.71 -32.06
N ILE A 147 -20.26 10.37 -31.04
CA ILE A 147 -18.87 10.83 -30.85
C ILE A 147 -17.94 9.62 -30.74
N ASP A 148 -16.66 9.83 -31.03
CA ASP A 148 -15.62 8.83 -30.75
C ASP A 148 -15.40 8.84 -29.24
N ASP A 149 -15.78 7.75 -28.60
CA ASP A 149 -15.93 7.55 -27.16
C ASP A 149 -15.98 6.04 -26.93
N LYS A 150 -14.86 5.47 -26.49
CA LYS A 150 -14.66 4.02 -26.39
C LYS A 150 -15.31 3.39 -25.16
N ASP A 151 -15.31 4.08 -24.03
CA ASP A 151 -15.79 3.56 -22.75
C ASP A 151 -17.28 3.90 -22.50
N GLY A 152 -17.82 4.82 -23.28
CA GLY A 152 -19.20 5.25 -23.31
C GLY A 152 -19.60 6.19 -22.18
N ASP A 153 -18.65 6.91 -21.60
CA ASP A 153 -18.91 7.83 -20.49
C ASP A 153 -19.47 9.20 -20.94
N CYS A 154 -19.58 9.39 -22.26
CA CYS A 154 -20.00 10.61 -22.95
C CYS A 154 -19.01 11.78 -22.90
N ILE A 155 -17.73 11.47 -22.70
CA ILE A 155 -16.60 12.35 -22.94
C ILE A 155 -15.89 11.86 -24.22
N PRO A 156 -15.58 12.74 -25.19
CA PRO A 156 -14.86 12.30 -26.38
C PRO A 156 -13.44 11.83 -26.02
N ASP A 157 -12.93 10.75 -26.63
CA ASP A 157 -11.60 10.16 -26.34
C ASP A 157 -10.47 11.21 -26.23
N THR A 158 -10.49 12.23 -27.10
CA THR A 158 -9.49 13.31 -27.12
C THR A 158 -9.53 14.28 -25.93
N GLN A 159 -10.58 14.23 -25.12
CA GLN A 159 -10.83 15.07 -23.94
C GLN A 159 -11.01 14.22 -22.68
N ASP A 160 -10.94 12.90 -22.82
CA ASP A 160 -11.13 11.94 -21.76
C ASP A 160 -9.78 11.62 -21.11
N ASN A 161 -9.67 11.89 -19.81
CA ASN A 161 -8.48 11.54 -19.03
C ASN A 161 -8.43 10.06 -18.62
N CYS A 162 -9.43 9.25 -18.98
CA CYS A 162 -9.45 7.80 -18.88
C CYS A 162 -10.14 7.13 -20.08
N GLU A 163 -9.59 7.30 -21.29
CA GLU A 163 -10.14 6.82 -22.58
C GLU A 163 -10.75 5.39 -22.64
N GLU A 164 -10.36 4.48 -21.75
CA GLU A 164 -10.84 3.09 -21.72
C GLU A 164 -11.63 2.74 -20.44
N VAL A 165 -11.82 3.68 -19.50
CA VAL A 165 -12.39 3.46 -18.17
C VAL A 165 -13.43 4.53 -17.83
N PHE A 166 -14.70 4.11 -17.87
CA PHE A 166 -15.87 4.97 -17.64
C PHE A 166 -15.72 5.92 -16.44
N ASN A 167 -15.55 7.21 -16.70
CA ASN A 167 -15.40 8.24 -15.67
C ASN A 167 -16.02 9.60 -16.07
N PRO A 168 -17.36 9.72 -16.16
CA PRO A 168 -18.03 10.94 -16.63
C PRO A 168 -17.77 12.20 -15.79
N ASP A 169 -17.22 12.04 -14.57
CA ASP A 169 -16.87 13.15 -13.69
C ASP A 169 -15.47 13.74 -13.98
N GLN A 170 -14.66 13.04 -14.78
CA GLN A 170 -13.33 13.44 -15.24
C GLN A 170 -12.45 13.93 -14.08
N SER A 171 -12.59 13.29 -12.91
CA SER A 171 -11.85 13.68 -11.72
C SER A 171 -10.37 13.36 -11.87
N ASP A 172 -9.52 14.30 -11.50
CA ASP A 172 -8.05 14.21 -11.60
C ASP A 172 -7.47 15.05 -10.45
N MET A 173 -6.91 14.37 -9.44
CA MET A 173 -6.60 14.99 -8.15
C MET A 173 -5.24 15.69 -8.15
N ASP A 174 -4.24 15.10 -8.79
CA ASP A 174 -2.85 15.57 -8.85
C ASP A 174 -2.52 16.27 -10.17
N ARG A 175 -3.41 16.22 -11.16
CA ARG A 175 -3.37 16.96 -12.42
C ARG A 175 -2.25 16.50 -13.34
N ASP A 176 -2.04 15.20 -13.38
CA ASP A 176 -1.05 14.59 -14.25
C ASP A 176 -1.57 14.31 -15.67
N GLY A 177 -2.89 14.39 -15.85
CA GLY A 177 -3.59 14.15 -17.10
C GLY A 177 -4.23 12.77 -17.20
N VAL A 178 -4.06 11.92 -16.18
CA VAL A 178 -4.71 10.62 -16.01
C VAL A 178 -5.82 10.79 -14.96
N GLY A 179 -7.02 10.34 -15.28
CA GLY A 179 -8.15 10.47 -14.37
C GLY A 179 -8.07 9.50 -13.19
N GLY A 180 -8.59 9.89 -12.03
CA GLY A 180 -8.59 9.08 -10.82
C GLY A 180 -9.32 7.73 -10.93
N ALA A 181 -10.06 7.48 -12.01
CA ALA A 181 -10.67 6.19 -12.29
C ALA A 181 -9.68 5.17 -12.90
N CYS A 182 -8.61 5.65 -13.54
CA CYS A 182 -7.60 4.85 -14.23
C CYS A 182 -6.16 5.16 -13.79
N ASP A 183 -5.99 6.04 -12.81
CA ASP A 183 -4.70 6.44 -12.24
C ASP A 183 -4.25 5.47 -11.13
N ASN A 184 -3.10 4.85 -11.33
CA ASN A 184 -2.47 3.91 -10.40
C ASN A 184 -1.71 4.60 -9.24
N CYS A 185 -1.63 5.94 -9.24
CA CYS A 185 -1.08 6.75 -8.16
C CYS A 185 -1.88 8.04 -7.92
N LEU A 186 -3.15 7.90 -7.55
CA LEU A 186 -4.19 8.94 -7.27
C LEU A 186 -3.81 10.31 -6.67
N GLN A 187 -2.63 10.48 -6.07
CA GLN A 187 -2.19 11.72 -5.42
C GLN A 187 -0.80 12.18 -5.86
N LEU A 188 -0.12 11.43 -6.73
CA LEU A 188 1.26 11.68 -7.13
C LEU A 188 1.34 11.69 -8.65
N TYR A 189 1.74 12.84 -9.18
CA TYR A 189 1.89 13.07 -10.61
C TYR A 189 2.76 12.00 -11.29
N ASN A 190 2.15 11.13 -12.12
CA ASN A 190 2.84 10.09 -12.89
C ASN A 190 2.14 9.78 -14.24
N PRO A 191 2.21 10.69 -15.23
CA PRO A 191 1.46 10.56 -16.48
C PRO A 191 1.81 9.33 -17.33
N ASP A 192 2.94 8.67 -17.06
CA ASP A 192 3.39 7.46 -17.74
C ASP A 192 2.81 6.18 -17.13
N GLN A 193 2.24 6.26 -15.91
CA GLN A 193 1.54 5.17 -15.22
C GLN A 193 2.39 3.89 -15.14
N THR A 194 3.70 4.04 -15.01
CA THR A 194 4.63 2.91 -14.90
C THR A 194 4.29 2.08 -13.67
N ASN A 195 4.26 0.75 -13.85
CA ASN A 195 4.00 -0.24 -12.82
C ASN A 195 4.81 -1.51 -13.16
N SER A 196 5.91 -1.74 -12.45
CA SER A 196 6.93 -2.72 -12.85
C SER A 196 6.58 -4.15 -12.44
N ASP A 197 5.82 -4.32 -11.38
CA ASP A 197 5.36 -5.61 -10.88
C ASP A 197 3.90 -5.94 -11.27
N ASN A 198 3.18 -4.96 -11.82
CA ASN A 198 1.77 -5.00 -12.21
C ASN A 198 0.82 -5.27 -11.04
N ASP A 199 1.11 -4.73 -9.85
CA ASP A 199 0.15 -4.72 -8.76
C ASP A 199 -0.86 -3.55 -8.87
N GLU A 200 -1.56 -3.20 -7.79
CA GLU A 200 -2.56 -2.12 -7.82
C GLU A 200 -1.94 -0.71 -7.73
N THR A 201 -0.65 -0.61 -7.43
CA THR A 201 0.10 0.61 -7.12
C THR A 201 1.08 0.91 -8.26
N GLY A 202 1.13 2.16 -8.74
CA GLY A 202 2.16 2.57 -9.69
C GLY A 202 3.51 2.80 -9.01
N ASN A 203 4.61 2.72 -9.77
CA ASN A 203 5.96 2.92 -9.26
C ASN A 203 6.14 4.23 -8.45
N GLU A 204 5.49 5.32 -8.87
CA GLU A 204 5.63 6.62 -8.19
C GLU A 204 5.12 6.59 -6.73
N CYS A 205 4.18 5.68 -6.42
CA CYS A 205 3.55 5.55 -5.11
C CYS A 205 3.78 4.19 -4.44
N ASP A 206 4.51 3.27 -5.08
CA ASP A 206 4.91 1.99 -4.53
C ASP A 206 6.20 2.14 -3.69
N PRO A 207 6.27 1.57 -2.47
CA PRO A 207 7.52 1.49 -1.72
C PRO A 207 8.51 0.38 -2.17
N ASP A 208 8.08 -0.54 -3.03
CA ASP A 208 8.83 -1.70 -3.54
C ASP A 208 8.38 -2.00 -4.99
N ASP A 209 8.89 -1.22 -5.93
CA ASP A 209 8.48 -1.15 -7.35
C ASP A 209 8.45 -2.50 -8.09
N ASP A 210 9.27 -3.48 -7.68
CA ASP A 210 9.34 -4.81 -8.30
C ASP A 210 8.85 -5.95 -7.41
N ASN A 211 8.42 -5.64 -6.18
CA ASN A 211 7.90 -6.55 -5.17
C ASN A 211 8.82 -7.76 -4.89
N ASP A 212 10.14 -7.55 -4.98
CA ASP A 212 11.11 -8.58 -4.64
C ASP A 212 11.30 -8.77 -3.12
N GLY A 213 10.85 -7.79 -2.33
CA GLY A 213 10.95 -7.75 -0.87
C GLY A 213 12.07 -6.84 -0.34
N ILE A 214 12.75 -6.09 -1.20
CA ILE A 214 13.73 -5.06 -0.87
C ILE A 214 13.16 -3.70 -1.30
N VAL A 215 12.77 -2.86 -0.33
CA VAL A 215 12.23 -1.52 -0.61
C VAL A 215 13.19 -0.65 -1.44
N ASP A 216 12.68 0.21 -2.32
CA ASP A 216 13.44 0.91 -3.39
C ASP A 216 14.67 1.68 -2.90
N GLN A 217 14.57 2.26 -1.70
CA GLN A 217 15.68 3.01 -1.08
C GLN A 217 16.91 2.14 -0.76
N TYR A 218 16.73 0.82 -0.70
CA TYR A 218 17.77 -0.16 -0.43
C TYR A 218 17.98 -1.14 -1.59
N ASP A 219 17.19 -1.03 -2.65
CA ASP A 219 17.29 -1.86 -3.84
C ASP A 219 18.30 -1.29 -4.84
N ASN A 220 19.28 -2.10 -5.25
CA ASN A 220 20.22 -1.74 -6.31
C ASN A 220 19.71 -2.00 -7.74
N CYS A 221 18.48 -2.51 -7.90
CA CYS A 221 17.72 -2.68 -9.12
C CYS A 221 16.21 -2.49 -8.89
N GLN A 222 15.81 -1.30 -8.42
CA GLN A 222 14.43 -0.90 -8.06
C GLN A 222 13.29 -1.49 -8.90
N THR A 223 13.45 -1.64 -10.22
CA THR A 223 12.37 -2.11 -11.12
C THR A 223 12.59 -3.53 -11.68
N VAL A 224 13.59 -4.27 -11.19
CA VAL A 224 14.00 -5.57 -11.72
C VAL A 224 14.34 -6.54 -10.59
N VAL A 225 13.39 -7.43 -10.32
CA VAL A 225 13.46 -8.44 -9.24
C VAL A 225 14.84 -9.06 -9.10
N ASN A 226 15.51 -8.79 -7.97
CA ASN A 226 16.86 -9.25 -7.70
C ASN A 226 17.15 -9.42 -6.20
N ARG A 227 16.36 -10.26 -5.53
CA ARG A 227 16.46 -10.60 -4.09
C ARG A 227 17.87 -10.90 -3.52
N ASP A 228 18.83 -11.26 -4.37
CA ASP A 228 20.22 -11.51 -3.96
C ASP A 228 21.07 -10.24 -3.86
N GLN A 229 20.58 -9.11 -4.39
CA GLN A 229 21.17 -7.77 -4.39
C GLN A 229 22.64 -7.79 -4.83
N LYS A 230 22.97 -8.70 -5.76
CA LYS A 230 24.36 -8.91 -6.19
C LYS A 230 24.84 -7.72 -7.01
N ASP A 231 25.95 -7.12 -6.59
CA ASP A 231 26.63 -6.01 -7.29
C ASP A 231 28.12 -6.36 -7.42
N SER A 232 28.51 -6.81 -8.62
CA SER A 232 29.83 -7.39 -8.88
C SER A 232 30.95 -6.35 -8.96
N ASP A 233 30.68 -5.14 -9.45
CA ASP A 233 31.69 -4.10 -9.65
C ASP A 233 31.59 -2.91 -8.69
N ARG A 234 30.53 -2.90 -7.85
CA ARG A 234 30.29 -1.98 -6.75
C ARG A 234 29.98 -0.56 -7.19
N ASP A 235 29.25 -0.41 -8.28
CA ASP A 235 28.82 0.88 -8.80
C ASP A 235 27.41 1.30 -8.35
N ARG A 236 26.75 0.46 -7.53
CA ARG A 236 25.40 0.59 -6.98
C ARG A 236 24.27 0.12 -7.89
N PHE A 237 24.55 -0.34 -9.10
CA PHE A 237 23.57 -1.05 -9.91
C PHE A 237 23.79 -2.56 -9.73
N GLY A 238 22.73 -3.27 -9.40
CA GLY A 238 22.81 -4.73 -9.26
C GLY A 238 23.05 -5.40 -10.61
N ASP A 239 23.70 -6.57 -10.59
CA ASP A 239 23.99 -7.40 -11.76
C ASP A 239 22.74 -7.70 -12.63
N ALA A 240 21.53 -7.61 -12.06
CA ALA A 240 20.26 -7.84 -12.75
C ALA A 240 19.90 -6.70 -13.71
N CYS A 241 20.17 -5.45 -13.34
CA CYS A 241 19.83 -4.23 -14.06
C CYS A 241 21.05 -3.45 -14.60
N ASP A 242 22.27 -3.89 -14.25
CA ASP A 242 23.50 -3.26 -14.70
C ASP A 242 23.85 -3.62 -16.16
N ASN A 243 23.91 -2.61 -17.02
CA ASN A 243 24.31 -2.74 -18.42
C ASN A 243 25.83 -2.92 -18.63
N CYS A 244 26.62 -2.93 -17.56
CA CYS A 244 28.06 -3.19 -17.53
C CYS A 244 28.55 -3.92 -16.27
N LYS A 245 27.90 -5.03 -15.89
CA LYS A 245 28.14 -5.97 -14.74
C LYS A 245 29.55 -6.18 -14.15
N SER A 246 30.61 -5.82 -14.84
CA SER A 246 32.01 -6.00 -14.40
C SER A 246 32.85 -4.74 -14.47
N ARG A 247 32.26 -3.61 -14.86
CA ARG A 247 32.92 -2.33 -15.11
C ARG A 247 32.05 -1.19 -14.62
N SER A 248 32.38 -0.74 -13.41
CA SER A 248 31.69 0.34 -12.72
C SER A 248 31.35 1.52 -13.63
N ASN A 249 30.06 1.81 -13.74
CA ASN A 249 29.46 2.85 -14.56
C ASN A 249 28.15 3.33 -13.94
N ALA A 250 28.21 3.92 -12.75
CA ALA A 250 27.07 4.41 -11.99
C ALA A 250 26.13 5.43 -12.69
N ASN A 251 26.40 5.82 -13.94
CA ASN A 251 25.48 6.61 -14.77
C ASN A 251 24.70 5.77 -15.80
N GLN A 252 24.97 4.47 -15.89
CA GLN A 252 24.36 3.48 -16.79
C GLN A 252 24.22 3.97 -18.24
N ALA A 253 25.15 4.83 -18.69
CA ALA A 253 25.01 5.49 -19.97
C ALA A 253 25.15 4.49 -21.12
N ASP A 254 24.18 4.45 -22.01
CA ASP A 254 24.12 3.63 -23.23
C ASP A 254 23.83 4.57 -24.41
N PHE A 255 24.84 4.82 -25.25
CA PHE A 255 24.73 5.87 -26.28
C PHE A 255 23.95 5.41 -27.51
N ASP A 256 24.05 4.13 -27.87
CA ASP A 256 23.47 3.60 -29.11
C ASP A 256 22.23 2.71 -28.87
N GLY A 257 21.87 2.46 -27.59
CA GLY A 257 20.63 1.82 -27.18
C GLY A 257 20.66 0.30 -27.35
N ASP A 258 21.85 -0.31 -27.39
CA ASP A 258 22.03 -1.73 -27.59
C ASP A 258 21.98 -2.55 -26.29
N ARG A 259 21.79 -1.87 -25.15
CA ARG A 259 21.77 -2.38 -23.77
C ARG A 259 23.14 -2.78 -23.21
N VAL A 260 24.22 -2.33 -23.84
CA VAL A 260 25.59 -2.45 -23.32
C VAL A 260 26.07 -1.05 -22.96
N GLY A 261 26.44 -0.85 -21.70
CA GLY A 261 26.87 0.48 -21.26
C GLY A 261 28.17 0.93 -21.92
N ASN A 262 28.31 2.25 -22.09
CA ASN A 262 29.48 2.91 -22.68
C ASN A 262 30.82 2.48 -22.07
N ALA A 263 30.85 2.03 -20.81
CA ALA A 263 32.05 1.63 -20.10
C ALA A 263 32.60 0.25 -20.50
N CYS A 264 31.72 -0.62 -21.00
CA CYS A 264 32.03 -1.97 -21.43
C CYS A 264 31.73 -2.23 -22.91
N ASP A 265 31.11 -1.27 -23.60
CA ASP A 265 30.82 -1.34 -25.02
C ASP A 265 32.07 -1.14 -25.89
N ASN A 266 32.37 -2.15 -26.71
CA ASN A 266 33.47 -2.16 -27.65
C ASN A 266 33.17 -1.46 -28.99
N CYS A 267 31.93 -1.03 -29.23
CA CYS A 267 31.53 -0.18 -30.35
C CYS A 267 30.47 0.87 -29.99
N ARG A 268 30.75 1.68 -28.95
CA ARG A 268 29.99 2.84 -28.40
C ARG A 268 28.96 3.60 -29.28
N PHE A 269 29.14 3.66 -30.59
CA PHE A 269 28.30 4.43 -31.51
C PHE A 269 27.50 3.54 -32.49
N TYR A 270 27.61 2.22 -32.39
CA TYR A 270 27.10 1.26 -33.35
C TYR A 270 26.54 0.03 -32.62
N PRO A 271 25.20 -0.13 -32.56
CA PRO A 271 24.58 -1.15 -31.74
C PRO A 271 25.12 -2.55 -32.01
N ASN A 272 25.67 -3.18 -30.98
CA ASN A 272 26.27 -4.50 -31.06
C ASN A 272 26.13 -5.30 -29.74
N PRO A 273 24.90 -5.72 -29.38
CA PRO A 273 24.62 -6.30 -28.06
C PRO A 273 25.45 -7.54 -27.68
N ASN A 274 26.01 -8.23 -28.69
CA ASN A 274 26.82 -9.44 -28.52
C ASN A 274 28.32 -9.18 -28.30
N GLN A 275 28.77 -7.92 -28.42
CA GLN A 275 30.13 -7.48 -28.13
C GLN A 275 31.22 -8.35 -28.81
N LEU A 276 30.95 -8.85 -30.02
CA LEU A 276 31.88 -9.73 -30.74
C LEU A 276 33.13 -8.99 -31.22
N SER A 277 34.31 -9.41 -30.77
CA SER A 277 35.58 -8.94 -31.30
C SER A 277 36.37 -10.04 -32.03
N SER A 278 36.97 -9.68 -33.16
CA SER A 278 37.83 -10.53 -34.00
C SER A 278 39.33 -10.24 -33.82
N ASP A 279 39.69 -9.23 -33.02
CA ASP A 279 41.06 -8.83 -32.69
C ASP A 279 41.17 -8.64 -31.16
N PRO A 280 42.27 -9.01 -30.49
CA PRO A 280 42.53 -8.65 -29.09
C PRO A 280 42.54 -7.14 -28.77
N SER A 281 42.51 -6.25 -29.76
CA SER A 281 42.19 -4.83 -29.52
C SER A 281 40.77 -4.71 -28.95
N THR A 282 40.58 -3.87 -27.94
CA THR A 282 39.28 -3.62 -27.26
C THR A 282 38.17 -3.07 -28.17
N TYR A 283 38.34 -3.03 -29.48
CA TYR A 283 37.36 -2.57 -30.47
C TYR A 283 36.57 -3.75 -31.06
N GLY A 284 35.25 -3.60 -31.15
CA GLY A 284 34.36 -4.63 -31.67
C GLY A 284 34.40 -4.76 -33.20
N SER A 285 34.02 -5.94 -33.69
CA SER A 285 34.12 -6.26 -35.12
C SER A 285 33.28 -5.33 -36.00
N LEU A 286 32.20 -4.76 -35.48
CA LEU A 286 31.29 -3.87 -36.19
C LEU A 286 31.84 -2.44 -36.38
N CYS A 287 32.82 -2.03 -35.57
CA CYS A 287 33.45 -0.69 -35.64
C CYS A 287 34.96 -0.75 -35.92
N THR A 288 35.53 -1.94 -36.12
CA THR A 288 36.95 -2.16 -36.48
C THR A 288 37.27 -1.91 -37.95
N THR A 289 36.27 -1.81 -38.84
CA THR A 289 36.52 -1.41 -40.22
C THR A 289 36.91 0.06 -40.24
N ARG A 290 38.22 0.33 -40.24
CA ARG A 290 38.80 1.64 -40.56
C ARG A 290 38.00 2.26 -41.71
N PRO A 291 37.32 3.40 -41.52
CA PRO A 291 36.85 4.16 -42.66
C PRO A 291 38.11 4.61 -43.39
N SER A 292 38.27 4.18 -44.64
CA SER A 292 39.22 4.81 -45.54
C SER A 292 38.78 6.25 -45.75
N ASN A 293 39.28 7.19 -44.94
CA ASN A 293 39.38 8.63 -45.20
C ASN A 293 38.22 9.37 -45.90
N VAL A 294 36.98 8.88 -45.87
CA VAL A 294 35.82 9.52 -46.54
C VAL A 294 34.64 9.74 -45.59
N ASP A 295 34.59 9.09 -44.42
CA ASP A 295 33.45 9.26 -43.48
C ASP A 295 33.75 10.12 -42.23
N MET A 296 34.92 10.76 -42.17
CA MET A 296 35.21 11.84 -41.17
C MET A 296 34.59 13.20 -41.58
N MET A 297 33.41 13.18 -42.19
CA MET A 297 32.63 14.40 -42.49
C MET A 297 31.42 14.59 -41.54
N GLY A 298 31.32 13.79 -40.48
CA GLY A 298 30.19 13.86 -39.54
C GLY A 298 30.51 14.36 -38.13
N MET A 299 31.77 14.66 -37.80
CA MET A 299 32.17 15.14 -36.48
C MET A 299 33.15 16.30 -36.62
N GLU A 300 32.66 17.43 -37.13
CA GLU A 300 33.26 18.72 -36.84
C GLU A 300 32.67 19.22 -35.51
N ASP A 301 33.52 19.21 -34.49
CA ASP A 301 33.52 19.96 -33.24
C ASP A 301 32.25 20.77 -32.88
N GLU A 302 31.62 20.39 -31.76
CA GLU A 302 30.56 21.15 -31.05
C GLU A 302 30.96 22.58 -30.63
N ASN A 303 32.19 23.04 -30.92
CA ASN A 303 32.60 24.43 -30.73
C ASN A 303 32.05 25.38 -31.81
N GLU A 304 31.74 24.89 -33.02
CA GLU A 304 31.25 25.79 -34.08
C GLU A 304 29.77 26.16 -33.93
N ASP A 305 28.96 25.32 -33.29
CA ASP A 305 27.54 25.60 -33.03
C ASP A 305 27.36 26.58 -31.85
N MET A 306 28.26 26.55 -30.86
CA MET A 306 28.26 27.51 -29.75
C MET A 306 28.66 28.92 -30.23
N ASP A 307 29.63 29.04 -31.14
CA ASP A 307 30.02 30.32 -31.74
C ASP A 307 28.95 30.86 -32.69
N LYS A 308 28.25 30.01 -33.46
CA LYS A 308 27.13 30.43 -34.32
C LYS A 308 25.90 30.87 -33.51
N LYS A 309 25.59 30.18 -32.40
CA LYS A 309 24.52 30.58 -31.46
C LYS A 309 24.87 31.88 -30.73
N ASN A 310 26.12 32.07 -30.31
CA ASN A 310 26.59 33.32 -29.71
C ASN A 310 26.59 34.49 -30.69
N MET A 311 26.94 34.25 -31.96
CA MET A 311 26.90 35.28 -33.00
C MET A 311 25.45 35.65 -33.37
N ALA A 312 24.54 34.68 -33.43
CA ALA A 312 23.11 34.92 -33.63
C ALA A 312 22.47 35.70 -32.46
N ALA A 313 22.85 35.39 -31.22
CA ALA A 313 22.42 36.13 -30.03
C ALA A 313 22.91 37.59 -30.04
N GLN A 314 24.18 37.84 -30.39
CA GLN A 314 24.74 39.19 -30.49
C GLN A 314 24.14 40.01 -31.65
N ILE A 315 23.73 39.36 -32.74
CA ILE A 315 23.04 40.01 -33.86
C ILE A 315 21.61 40.39 -33.44
N MET A 316 20.89 39.52 -32.73
CA MET A 316 19.55 39.81 -32.21
C MET A 316 19.57 40.95 -31.19
N GLU A 317 20.57 41.01 -30.32
CA GLU A 317 20.72 42.08 -29.34
C GLU A 317 20.97 43.44 -30.03
N LYS A 318 21.82 43.49 -31.06
CA LYS A 318 22.04 44.70 -31.87
C LYS A 318 20.83 45.11 -32.71
N LEU A 319 20.04 44.15 -33.21
CA LEU A 319 18.81 44.45 -33.94
C LEU A 319 17.73 45.03 -33.02
N LEU A 320 17.64 44.55 -31.78
CA LEU A 320 16.77 45.11 -30.74
C LEU A 320 17.21 46.52 -30.33
N GLU A 321 18.51 46.76 -30.13
CA GLU A 321 19.02 48.11 -29.83
C GLU A 321 18.72 49.12 -30.95
N MET A 322 18.79 48.73 -32.23
CA MET A 322 18.41 49.61 -33.33
C MET A 322 16.91 49.86 -33.42
N TYR A 323 16.08 48.87 -33.07
CA TYR A 323 14.62 49.00 -33.07
C TYR A 323 14.10 49.90 -31.94
N TYR A 324 14.76 49.90 -30.78
CA TYR A 324 14.40 50.75 -29.63
C TYR A 324 15.09 52.13 -29.61
N SER A 325 15.97 52.41 -30.57
CA SER A 325 16.65 53.72 -30.72
C SER A 325 16.11 54.55 -31.89
N SER A 326 14.96 54.17 -32.45
CA SER A 326 14.26 54.84 -33.56
C SER A 326 13.00 55.57 -33.09
#